data_AF-A0A432QYZ0-F1
#
_entry.id   AF-A0A432QYZ0-F1
#
_cell.length_a   1.000
_cell.length_b   1.000
_cell.length_c   1.000
_cell.angle_alpha   90.00
_cell.angle_beta   90.00
_cell.angle_gamma   90.00
#
_symmetry.space_group_name_H-M   'P 1'
#
loop_
_entity.id
_entity.type
_entity.pdbx_description
1 polymer ?
#
loop_
_entity_poly.entity_id
_entity_poly.type
_entity_poly.pdbx_seq_one_letter_code
_entity_poly.pdbx_strand_id
1 'polypeptide(L)'
;MIEDFRIEPLEESRFVRPALVRYTQNGIEKWWEVIRAHDSVAVLLYHKTKDAFILVKQFRPAVYLQNGEGYTYELCAGIVDKESSLEQIAKEEIEEECGYDVPLTSIEKVSSFYTSVGFAGSKQTLYYAEIDETMKIGDGGGIEMEQIEVVELPLNQARDFMVDETIVKTPGLMFAFMWFFNRFNR
;
A
#
# COMPACT_ATOMS: atom_id res chain seq x y z
N MET A 1 10.07 -13.84 13.51
CA MET A 1 9.40 -14.03 14.82
C MET A 1 9.36 -12.67 15.47
N ILE A 2 8.18 -12.21 15.93
CA ILE A 2 8.04 -10.91 16.60
C ILE A 2 8.26 -11.14 18.09
N GLU A 3 9.24 -10.46 18.67
CA GLU A 3 9.63 -10.58 20.08
C GLU A 3 9.56 -9.20 20.75
N ASP A 4 9.41 -9.17 22.07
CA ASP A 4 9.40 -7.94 22.88
C ASP A 4 8.42 -6.84 22.40
N PHE A 5 7.25 -7.23 21.89
CA PHE A 5 6.22 -6.29 21.45
C PHE A 5 5.67 -5.47 22.63
N ARG A 6 5.90 -4.15 22.63
CA ARG A 6 5.47 -3.22 23.68
C ARG A 6 4.65 -2.08 23.08
N ILE A 7 3.67 -1.60 23.85
CA ILE A 7 2.89 -0.41 23.54
C ILE A 7 3.36 0.69 24.47
N GLU A 8 3.82 1.80 23.90
CA GLU A 8 4.36 2.93 24.64
C GLU A 8 3.64 4.22 24.22
N PRO A 9 3.52 5.23 25.11
CA PRO A 9 3.05 6.54 24.72
C PRO A 9 3.90 7.15 23.60
N LEU A 10 3.26 7.73 22.58
CA LEU A 10 3.95 8.44 21.50
C LEU A 10 4.30 9.86 21.96
N GLU A 11 5.55 10.08 22.38
CA GLU A 11 6.03 11.40 22.81
C GLU A 11 6.43 12.30 21.63
N GLU A 12 7.18 11.76 20.67
CA GLU A 12 7.60 12.46 19.46
C GLU A 12 7.15 11.72 18.19
N SER A 13 6.28 12.35 17.41
CA SER A 13 5.76 11.76 16.17
C SER A 13 6.64 12.08 14.96
N ARG A 14 7.13 11.05 14.28
CA ARG A 14 7.73 11.16 12.94
C ARG A 14 6.71 11.08 11.80
N PHE A 15 5.82 10.07 11.81
CA PHE A 15 4.96 9.75 10.66
C PHE A 15 3.47 10.07 10.84
N VAL A 16 2.97 10.04 12.08
CA VAL A 16 1.53 10.18 12.37
C VAL A 16 1.27 11.04 13.61
N ARG A 17 0.48 12.11 13.46
CA ARG A 17 0.22 13.05 14.56
C ARG A 17 -1.25 13.01 14.98
N PRO A 18 -1.59 12.48 16.17
CA PRO A 18 -2.95 12.57 16.69
C PRO A 18 -3.32 14.03 17.00
N ALA A 19 -4.56 14.40 16.74
CA ALA A 19 -5.09 15.74 17.01
C ALA A 19 -6.58 15.70 17.33
N LEU A 20 -7.04 16.65 18.15
CA LEU A 20 -8.46 16.89 18.39
C LEU A 20 -8.92 18.07 17.54
N VAL A 21 -9.77 17.80 16.56
CA VAL A 21 -10.36 18.82 15.69
C VAL A 21 -11.65 19.32 16.34
N ARG A 22 -11.86 20.64 16.34
CA ARG A 22 -13.13 21.27 16.73
C ARG A 22 -13.61 22.12 15.56
N TYR A 23 -14.90 22.03 15.25
CA TYR A 23 -15.50 22.75 14.13
C TYR A 23 -16.99 22.99 14.37
N THR A 24 -17.55 24.01 13.72
CA THR A 24 -18.98 24.31 13.78
C THR A 24 -19.62 23.96 12.45
N GLN A 25 -20.68 23.16 12.49
CA GLN A 25 -21.45 22.79 11.30
C GLN A 25 -22.93 23.10 11.54
N ASN A 26 -23.50 23.95 10.70
CA ASN A 26 -24.91 24.39 10.82
C ASN A 26 -25.26 24.94 12.21
N GLY A 27 -24.34 25.72 12.80
CA GLY A 27 -24.50 26.31 14.14
C GLY A 27 -24.30 25.32 15.30
N ILE A 28 -23.97 24.06 15.04
CA ILE A 28 -23.69 23.05 16.06
C ILE A 28 -22.17 22.88 16.18
N GLU A 29 -21.65 23.08 17.38
CA GLU A 29 -20.25 22.75 17.70
C GLU A 29 -20.05 21.24 17.72
N LYS A 30 -18.99 20.79 17.05
CA LYS A 30 -18.60 19.39 16.92
C LYS A 30 -17.11 19.26 17.19
N TRP A 31 -16.72 18.05 17.54
CA TRP A 31 -15.32 17.70 17.71
C TRP A 31 -15.09 16.27 17.22
N TRP A 32 -13.86 15.98 16.81
CA TRP A 32 -13.47 14.67 16.31
C TRP A 32 -11.98 14.43 16.52
N GLU A 33 -11.59 13.21 16.88
CA GLU A 33 -10.19 12.80 16.98
C GLU A 33 -9.70 12.35 15.60
N VAL A 34 -8.55 12.88 15.18
CA VAL A 34 -7.95 12.57 13.88
C VAL A 34 -6.48 12.20 14.04
N ILE A 35 -5.97 11.46 13.05
CA ILE A 35 -4.54 11.20 12.89
C ILE A 35 -4.10 11.86 11.59
N ARG A 36 -3.23 12.84 11.67
CA ARG A 36 -2.60 13.41 10.47
C ARG A 36 -1.50 12.45 10.01
N ALA A 37 -1.71 11.82 8.87
CA ALA A 37 -0.75 10.94 8.20
C ALA A 37 -0.42 11.48 6.81
N HIS A 38 0.62 10.93 6.17
CA HIS A 38 1.01 11.32 4.81
C HIS A 38 0.02 10.78 3.78
N ASP A 39 -0.01 11.43 2.62
CA ASP A 39 -0.55 10.84 1.40
C ASP A 39 0.39 9.73 0.89
N SER A 40 -0.06 8.89 -0.04
CA SER A 40 0.72 7.76 -0.55
C SER A 40 0.49 7.48 -2.03
N VAL A 41 1.41 6.70 -2.60
CA VAL A 41 1.24 6.01 -3.88
C VAL A 41 1.10 4.52 -3.65
N ALA A 42 0.42 3.83 -4.57
CA ALA A 42 0.39 2.37 -4.62
C ALA A 42 0.44 1.92 -6.07
N VAL A 43 1.03 0.76 -6.34
CA VAL A 43 1.24 0.24 -7.70
C VAL A 43 0.78 -1.21 -7.78
N LEU A 44 -0.13 -1.48 -8.70
CA LEU A 44 -0.41 -2.85 -9.14
C LEU A 44 0.62 -3.24 -10.21
N LEU A 45 1.46 -4.21 -9.88
CA LEU A 45 2.43 -4.79 -10.80
C LEU A 45 1.88 -6.08 -11.41
N TYR A 46 1.85 -6.15 -12.74
CA TYR A 46 1.48 -7.36 -13.46
C TYR A 46 2.69 -7.92 -14.24
N HIS A 47 3.11 -9.12 -13.89
CA HIS A 47 4.21 -9.80 -14.56
C HIS A 47 3.69 -10.56 -15.78
N LYS A 48 3.97 -10.05 -16.98
CA LYS A 48 3.42 -10.57 -18.25
C LYS A 48 3.76 -12.04 -18.51
N THR A 49 5.03 -12.42 -18.33
CA THR A 49 5.49 -13.79 -18.63
C THR A 49 5.01 -14.83 -17.63
N LYS A 50 4.95 -14.48 -16.34
CA LYS A 50 4.50 -15.37 -15.25
C LYS A 50 2.98 -15.42 -15.14
N ASP A 51 2.28 -14.51 -15.80
CA ASP A 51 0.83 -14.33 -15.67
C ASP A 51 0.40 -14.22 -14.20
N ALA A 52 1.05 -13.31 -13.48
CA ALA A 52 0.91 -13.15 -12.03
C ALA A 52 0.95 -11.68 -11.63
N PHE A 53 0.26 -11.34 -10.54
CA PHE A 53 0.49 -10.08 -9.85
C PHE A 53 1.72 -10.20 -8.94
N ILE A 54 2.51 -9.13 -8.89
CA ILE A 54 3.55 -8.97 -7.87
C ILE A 54 2.97 -8.12 -6.75
N LEU A 55 2.91 -8.72 -5.57
CA LEU A 55 2.45 -8.12 -4.33
C LEU A 55 3.61 -8.06 -3.34
N VAL A 56 3.37 -7.35 -2.25
CA VAL A 56 4.25 -7.35 -1.10
C VAL A 56 3.53 -7.94 0.11
N LYS A 57 4.27 -8.64 0.97
CA LYS A 57 3.80 -9.11 2.26
C LYS A 57 4.73 -8.61 3.35
N GLN A 58 4.16 -7.94 4.34
CA GLN A 58 4.94 -7.31 5.40
C GLN A 58 4.21 -7.31 6.73
N PHE A 59 4.97 -7.11 7.80
CA PHE A 59 4.42 -7.03 9.14
C PHE A 59 3.88 -5.62 9.41
N ARG A 60 2.62 -5.51 9.82
CA ARG A 60 1.97 -4.26 10.24
C ARG A 60 1.66 -4.33 11.75
N PRO A 61 2.38 -3.58 12.60
CA PRO A 61 2.14 -3.57 14.06
C PRO A 61 0.67 -3.26 14.44
N ALA A 62 0.03 -2.37 13.69
CA ALA A 62 -1.37 -2.01 13.92
C ALA A 62 -2.35 -3.18 13.69
N VAL A 63 -2.04 -4.07 12.73
CA VAL A 63 -2.84 -5.28 12.47
C VAL A 63 -2.51 -6.36 13.51
N TYR A 64 -1.24 -6.48 13.89
CA TYR A 64 -0.81 -7.42 14.93
C TYR A 64 -1.56 -7.21 16.24
N LEU A 65 -1.77 -5.94 16.63
CA LEU A 65 -2.57 -5.57 17.80
C LEU A 65 -4.02 -6.10 17.76
N GLN A 66 -4.57 -6.35 16.57
CA GLN A 66 -5.96 -6.77 16.39
C GLN A 66 -6.10 -8.29 16.24
N ASN A 67 -5.16 -8.94 15.54
CA ASN A 67 -5.30 -10.36 15.17
C ASN A 67 -4.18 -11.28 15.68
N GLY A 68 -3.10 -10.74 16.25
CA GLY A 68 -1.96 -11.53 16.76
C GLY A 68 -1.02 -12.11 15.70
N GLU A 69 -1.23 -11.85 14.41
CA GLU A 69 -0.37 -12.30 13.31
C GLU A 69 0.34 -11.14 12.61
N GLY A 70 -0.40 -10.05 12.32
CA GLY A 70 0.14 -8.79 11.81
C GLY A 70 0.61 -8.77 10.36
N TYR A 71 0.73 -9.91 9.68
CA TYR A 71 1.14 -9.93 8.27
C TYR A 71 0.00 -9.58 7.33
N THR A 72 0.29 -8.72 6.38
CA THR A 72 -0.67 -8.19 5.40
C THR A 72 -0.14 -8.40 3.99
N TYR A 73 -1.03 -8.71 3.06
CA TYR A 73 -0.73 -8.69 1.62
C TYR A 73 -1.20 -7.36 1.03
N GLU A 74 -0.28 -6.67 0.37
CA GLU A 74 -0.46 -5.30 -0.07
C GLU A 74 0.06 -5.10 -1.50
N LEU A 75 -0.33 -3.97 -2.10
CA LEU A 75 0.32 -3.47 -3.30
C LEU A 75 1.67 -2.87 -2.90
N CYS A 76 2.61 -2.82 -3.84
CA CYS A 76 3.82 -2.01 -3.67
C CYS A 76 3.41 -0.55 -3.43
N ALA A 77 3.91 0.10 -2.39
CA ALA A 77 3.38 1.40 -1.95
C ALA A 77 4.36 2.21 -1.10
N GLY A 78 4.35 3.54 -1.30
CA GLY A 78 5.21 4.48 -0.61
C GLY A 78 4.48 5.70 -0.09
N ILE A 79 5.00 6.32 0.97
CA ILE A 79 4.50 7.60 1.46
C ILE A 79 5.01 8.75 0.60
N VAL A 80 4.22 9.82 0.49
CA VAL A 80 4.64 11.06 -0.16
C VAL A 80 5.30 11.96 0.90
N ASP A 81 6.62 11.85 1.03
CA ASP A 81 7.43 12.56 2.01
C ASP A 81 8.62 13.34 1.41
N LYS A 82 8.77 13.29 0.09
CA LYS A 82 9.82 13.96 -0.68
C LYS A 82 9.26 14.81 -1.82
N GLU A 83 10.03 15.81 -2.23
CA GLU A 83 9.70 16.70 -3.36
C GLU A 83 10.02 15.99 -4.69
N SER A 84 9.16 15.06 -5.08
CA SER A 84 9.25 14.31 -6.35
C SER A 84 7.86 14.10 -6.94
N SER A 85 7.77 13.80 -8.25
CA SER A 85 6.48 13.44 -8.83
C SER A 85 5.98 12.12 -8.25
N LEU A 86 4.66 11.93 -8.20
CA LEU A 86 4.08 10.69 -7.67
C LEU A 86 4.51 9.47 -8.50
N GLU A 87 4.71 9.63 -9.80
CA GLU A 87 5.25 8.59 -10.69
C GLU A 87 6.70 8.24 -10.34
N GLN A 88 7.51 9.23 -9.96
CA GLN A 88 8.90 9.00 -9.54
C GLN A 88 8.95 8.27 -8.20
N ILE A 89 8.11 8.66 -7.24
CA ILE A 89 7.98 7.93 -5.97
C ILE A 89 7.54 6.49 -6.26
N ALA A 90 6.48 6.29 -7.05
CA ALA A 90 6.02 4.96 -7.42
C ALA A 90 7.12 4.10 -8.08
N LYS A 91 7.94 4.71 -8.95
CA LYS A 91 9.09 4.03 -9.57
C LYS A 91 10.11 3.56 -8.54
N GLU A 92 10.47 4.42 -7.59
CA GLU A 92 11.44 4.11 -6.53
C GLU A 92 10.92 2.98 -5.64
N GLU A 93 9.66 3.01 -5.25
CA GLU A 93 9.05 1.93 -4.44
C GLU A 93 9.04 0.57 -5.17
N ILE A 94 8.79 0.57 -6.48
CA ILE A 94 8.83 -0.68 -7.29
C ILE A 94 10.25 -1.28 -7.29
N GLU A 95 11.28 -0.43 -7.34
CA GLU A 95 12.66 -0.87 -7.25
C GLU A 95 12.99 -1.38 -5.84
N GLU A 96 12.67 -0.60 -4.81
CA GLU A 96 13.01 -0.88 -3.42
C GLU A 96 12.26 -2.11 -2.87
N GLU A 97 10.93 -2.14 -3.01
CA GLU A 97 10.11 -3.21 -2.43
C GLU A 97 10.09 -4.46 -3.31
N CYS A 98 10.05 -4.31 -4.64
CA CYS A 98 9.83 -5.42 -5.58
C CYS A 98 11.04 -5.79 -6.43
N GLY A 99 12.09 -4.96 -6.48
CA GLY A 99 13.33 -5.23 -7.20
C GLY A 99 13.28 -5.04 -8.71
N TYR A 100 12.35 -4.22 -9.22
CA TYR A 100 12.19 -3.98 -10.66
C TYR A 100 12.46 -2.53 -11.05
N ASP A 101 13.20 -2.33 -12.16
CA ASP A 101 13.43 -1.03 -12.78
C ASP A 101 12.45 -0.80 -13.93
N VAL A 102 11.33 -0.14 -13.65
CA VAL A 102 10.32 0.21 -14.66
C VAL A 102 10.56 1.60 -15.27
N PRO A 103 10.38 1.80 -16.58
CA PRO A 103 10.40 3.14 -17.17
C PRO A 103 9.25 3.99 -16.64
N LEU A 104 9.49 5.26 -16.32
CA LEU A 104 8.43 6.19 -15.85
C LEU A 104 7.22 6.24 -16.79
N THR A 105 7.45 6.15 -18.10
CA THR A 105 6.39 6.18 -19.13
C THR A 105 5.48 4.95 -19.11
N SER A 106 5.87 3.88 -18.42
CA SER A 106 5.07 2.66 -18.27
C SER A 106 4.19 2.65 -17.03
N ILE A 107 4.35 3.63 -16.13
CA ILE A 107 3.55 3.77 -14.91
C ILE A 107 2.27 4.53 -15.25
N GLU A 108 1.17 3.79 -15.41
CA GLU A 108 -0.15 4.35 -15.73
C GLU A 108 -0.92 4.69 -14.46
N LYS A 109 -1.41 5.92 -14.35
CA LYS A 109 -2.32 6.30 -13.27
C LYS A 109 -3.69 5.63 -13.47
N VAL A 110 -4.14 4.89 -12.45
CA VAL A 110 -5.45 4.22 -12.43
C VAL A 110 -6.51 5.14 -11.83
N SER A 111 -6.30 5.61 -10.59
CA SER A 111 -7.25 6.43 -9.85
C SER A 111 -6.59 7.07 -8.61
N SER A 112 -7.37 7.79 -7.81
CA SER A 112 -6.99 8.18 -6.44
C SER A 112 -8.20 8.14 -5.52
N PHE A 113 -8.00 7.75 -4.27
CA PHE A 113 -9.06 7.62 -3.27
C PHE A 113 -8.54 7.99 -1.87
N TYR A 114 -9.46 8.27 -0.95
CA TYR A 114 -9.14 8.55 0.44
C TYR A 114 -9.29 7.29 1.30
N THR A 115 -8.29 7.02 2.13
CA THR A 115 -8.24 5.87 3.04
C THR A 115 -8.48 6.34 4.48
N SER A 116 -8.97 5.41 5.32
CA SER A 116 -9.19 5.67 6.75
C SER A 116 -10.00 6.95 7.01
N VAL A 117 -11.03 7.22 6.20
CA VAL A 117 -11.79 8.48 6.16
C VAL A 117 -12.42 8.89 7.50
N GLY A 118 -12.60 7.92 8.41
CA GLY A 118 -13.12 8.17 9.75
C GLY A 118 -12.13 8.80 10.72
N PHE A 119 -10.82 8.74 10.46
CA PHE A 119 -9.82 9.29 11.41
C PHE A 119 -8.57 9.87 10.75
N ALA A 120 -8.10 9.33 9.62
CA ALA A 120 -6.88 9.84 8.97
C ALA A 120 -7.19 10.68 7.72
N GLY A 121 -8.02 10.14 6.82
CA GLY A 121 -8.34 10.82 5.57
C GLY A 121 -7.13 11.04 4.65
N SER A 122 -6.12 10.17 4.69
CA SER A 122 -4.98 10.19 3.76
C SER A 122 -5.43 9.89 2.33
N LYS A 123 -4.85 10.58 1.35
CA LYS A 123 -5.08 10.28 -0.06
C LYS A 123 -4.07 9.26 -0.56
N GLN A 124 -4.54 8.26 -1.28
CA GLN A 124 -3.71 7.29 -1.99
C GLN A 124 -3.92 7.43 -3.51
N THR A 125 -2.82 7.51 -4.27
CA THR A 125 -2.85 7.49 -5.74
C THR A 125 -2.43 6.11 -6.24
N LEU A 126 -3.31 5.46 -7.00
CA LEU A 126 -3.08 4.11 -7.52
C LEU A 126 -2.55 4.17 -8.94
N TYR A 127 -1.49 3.42 -9.20
CA TYR A 127 -0.84 3.21 -10.47
C TYR A 127 -0.87 1.73 -10.89
N TYR A 128 -0.58 1.49 -12.16
CA TYR A 128 -0.41 0.18 -12.76
C TYR A 128 0.87 0.18 -13.60
N ALA A 129 1.63 -0.92 -13.56
CA ALA A 129 2.73 -1.14 -14.49
C ALA A 129 2.84 -2.62 -14.86
N GLU A 130 3.21 -2.87 -16.11
CA GLU A 130 3.57 -4.21 -16.60
C GLU A 130 5.08 -4.42 -16.47
N ILE A 131 5.46 -5.59 -15.97
CA ILE A 131 6.86 -5.96 -15.80
C ILE A 131 7.17 -7.29 -16.48
N ASP A 132 8.47 -7.53 -16.65
CA ASP A 132 9.04 -8.83 -17.01
C ASP A 132 10.46 -8.96 -16.43
N GLU A 133 11.05 -10.13 -16.60
CA GLU A 133 12.37 -10.47 -16.04
C GLU A 133 13.51 -9.60 -16.56
N THR A 134 13.33 -8.90 -17.70
CA THR A 134 14.38 -7.99 -18.21
C THR A 134 14.52 -6.72 -17.35
N MET A 135 13.50 -6.42 -16.53
CA MET A 135 13.47 -5.28 -15.62
C MET A 135 13.92 -5.65 -14.20
N LYS A 136 14.18 -6.93 -13.90
CA LYS A 136 14.59 -7.35 -12.55
C LYS A 136 16.04 -6.90 -12.29
N ILE A 137 16.25 -6.08 -11.27
CA ILE A 137 17.56 -5.53 -10.90
C ILE A 137 18.01 -5.92 -9.49
N GLY A 138 17.12 -6.49 -8.69
CA GLY A 138 17.42 -7.01 -7.36
C GLY A 138 16.28 -7.86 -6.83
N ASP A 139 16.45 -8.45 -5.65
CA ASP A 139 15.44 -9.32 -5.05
C ASP A 139 14.21 -8.54 -4.56
N GLY A 140 14.35 -7.23 -4.31
CA GLY A 140 13.38 -6.41 -3.58
C GLY A 140 13.56 -6.58 -2.07
N GLY A 141 12.51 -6.27 -1.31
CA GLY A 141 12.49 -6.46 0.13
C GLY A 141 12.46 -5.18 0.97
N GLY A 142 12.43 -4.02 0.31
CA GLY A 142 12.40 -2.71 0.96
C GLY A 142 13.79 -2.21 1.34
N ILE A 143 13.83 -1.06 2.00
CA ILE A 143 15.06 -0.41 2.46
C ILE A 143 15.09 -0.23 3.98
N GLU A 144 16.29 -0.01 4.52
CA GLU A 144 16.54 0.29 5.94
C GLU A 144 15.96 -0.76 6.92
N MET A 145 14.84 -0.43 7.57
CA MET A 145 14.19 -1.25 8.59
C MET A 145 13.05 -2.11 8.03
N GLU A 146 12.80 -2.03 6.73
CA GLU A 146 11.76 -2.79 6.07
C GLU A 146 12.15 -4.26 5.97
N GLN A 147 11.17 -5.13 6.17
CA GLN A 147 11.27 -6.56 5.94
C GLN A 147 10.06 -6.98 5.13
N ILE A 148 10.22 -6.92 3.82
CA ILE A 148 9.14 -7.16 2.87
C ILE A 148 9.43 -8.45 2.10
N GLU A 149 8.42 -9.31 2.02
CA GLU A 149 8.43 -10.49 1.17
C GLU A 149 7.75 -10.13 -0.16
N VAL A 150 8.45 -10.32 -1.28
CA VAL A 150 7.85 -10.19 -2.62
C VAL A 150 7.03 -11.45 -2.90
N VAL A 151 5.74 -11.28 -3.16
CA VAL A 151 4.80 -12.38 -3.37
C VAL A 151 4.33 -12.38 -4.82
N GLU A 152 4.56 -13.51 -5.50
CA GLU A 152 3.97 -13.76 -6.81
C GLU A 152 2.60 -14.43 -6.63
N LEU A 153 1.54 -13.74 -7.03
CA LEU A 153 0.18 -14.28 -7.01
C LEU A 153 -0.27 -14.60 -8.44
N PRO A 154 -0.35 -15.89 -8.83
CA PRO A 154 -0.86 -16.30 -10.13
C PRO A 154 -2.23 -15.67 -10.42
N LEU A 155 -2.42 -15.15 -11.64
CA LEU A 155 -3.63 -14.39 -11.98
C LEU A 155 -4.91 -15.24 -11.81
N ASN A 156 -4.83 -16.54 -12.10
CA ASN A 156 -5.94 -17.47 -11.93
C ASN A 156 -6.37 -17.68 -10.46
N GLN A 157 -5.52 -17.34 -9.49
CA GLN A 157 -5.84 -17.40 -8.06
C GLN A 157 -6.32 -16.04 -7.51
N ALA A 158 -6.11 -14.95 -8.25
CA ALA A 158 -6.34 -13.60 -7.73
C ALA A 158 -7.80 -13.31 -7.37
N ARG A 159 -8.77 -13.95 -8.05
CA ARG A 159 -10.20 -13.79 -7.71
C ARG A 159 -10.57 -14.45 -6.39
N ASP A 160 -10.09 -15.67 -6.16
CA ASP A 160 -10.30 -16.38 -4.90
C ASP A 160 -9.56 -15.68 -3.76
N PHE A 161 -8.34 -15.22 -4.03
CA PHE A 161 -7.54 -14.42 -3.11
C PHE A 161 -8.27 -13.16 -2.62
N MET A 162 -9.06 -12.48 -3.47
CA MET A 162 -9.82 -11.28 -3.08
C MET A 162 -10.93 -11.56 -2.06
N VAL A 163 -11.54 -12.74 -2.09
CA VAL A 163 -12.71 -13.04 -1.24
C VAL A 163 -12.36 -13.90 -0.03
N ASP A 164 -11.15 -14.46 0.02
CA ASP A 164 -10.68 -15.25 1.16
C ASP A 164 -10.44 -14.38 2.39
N GLU A 165 -11.35 -14.42 3.37
CA GLU A 165 -11.25 -13.64 4.62
C GLU A 165 -10.13 -14.11 5.56
N THR A 166 -9.52 -15.28 5.32
CA THR A 166 -8.37 -15.76 6.10
C THR A 166 -7.08 -15.01 5.74
N ILE A 167 -7.07 -14.30 4.61
CA ILE A 167 -5.91 -13.54 4.13
C ILE A 167 -6.15 -12.05 4.39
N VAL A 168 -5.34 -11.45 5.25
CA VAL A 168 -5.39 -10.01 5.51
C VAL A 168 -4.86 -9.24 4.30
N LYS A 169 -5.69 -8.33 3.77
CA LYS A 169 -5.42 -7.53 2.58
C LYS A 169 -6.05 -6.15 2.66
N THR A 170 -5.55 -5.22 1.87
CA THR A 170 -6.08 -3.85 1.82
C THR A 170 -7.23 -3.72 0.82
N PRO A 171 -8.21 -2.83 1.05
CA PRO A 171 -9.24 -2.53 0.06
C PRO A 171 -8.69 -2.02 -1.28
N GLY A 172 -7.57 -1.28 -1.23
CA GLY A 172 -6.88 -0.78 -2.44
C GLY A 172 -6.40 -1.91 -3.34
N LEU A 173 -5.87 -2.99 -2.78
CA LEU A 173 -5.48 -4.20 -3.52
C LEU A 173 -6.68 -4.82 -4.24
N MET A 174 -7.79 -5.03 -3.54
CA MET A 174 -9.00 -5.61 -4.15
C MET A 174 -9.55 -4.72 -5.26
N PHE A 175 -9.56 -3.40 -5.07
CA PHE A 175 -9.96 -2.45 -6.12
C PHE A 175 -9.05 -2.53 -7.35
N ALA A 176 -7.73 -2.59 -7.15
CA ALA A 176 -6.78 -2.71 -8.24
C ALA A 176 -6.99 -3.99 -9.07
N PHE A 177 -7.26 -5.11 -8.41
CA PHE A 177 -7.56 -6.38 -9.09
C PHE A 177 -8.87 -6.28 -9.89
N MET A 178 -9.92 -5.73 -9.29
CA MET A 178 -11.19 -5.51 -9.99
C MET A 178 -11.01 -4.61 -11.22
N TRP A 179 -10.24 -3.53 -11.10
CA TRP A 179 -9.90 -2.65 -12.21
C TRP A 179 -9.15 -3.41 -13.31
N PHE A 180 -8.13 -4.20 -12.96
CA PHE A 180 -7.34 -4.97 -13.92
C PHE A 180 -8.23 -5.94 -14.72
N PHE A 181 -9.01 -6.75 -14.00
CA PHE A 181 -9.90 -7.72 -14.63
C PHE A 181 -10.96 -7.06 -15.53
N ASN A 182 -11.49 -5.90 -15.12
CA ASN A 182 -12.44 -5.16 -15.94
C ASN A 182 -11.77 -4.55 -17.19
N ARG A 183 -10.59 -3.95 -17.04
CA ARG A 183 -9.86 -3.30 -18.13
C ARG A 183 -9.38 -4.28 -19.19
N PHE A 184 -8.81 -5.41 -18.77
CA PHE A 184 -8.19 -6.38 -19.67
C PHE A 184 -9.11 -7.55 -20.04
N ASN A 185 -10.34 -7.60 -19.48
CA ASN A 185 -11.33 -8.64 -19.73
C ASN A 185 -10.78 -10.06 -19.53
N ARG A 186 -10.14 -10.28 -18.37
CA ARG A 186 -9.49 -11.53 -17.96
C ARG A 186 -10.20 -12.20 -16.79
#